data_AF-E7NCC5-F1
#
_entry.id   AF-E7NCC5-F1
#
_cell.length_a   1.000
_cell.length_b   1.000
_cell.length_c   1.000
_cell.angle_alpha   90.00
_cell.angle_beta   90.00
_cell.angle_gamma   90.00
#
_symmetry.space_group_name_H-M   'P 1'
#
loop_
_entity.id
_entity.type
_entity.pdbx_description
1 polymer ?
#
loop_
_entity_poly.entity_id
_entity_poly.type
_entity_poly.pdbx_seq_one_letter_code
_entity_poly.pdbx_strand_id
1 'polypeptide(L)'
;MANANKKHQALQRLKEEVNKKNTELAFVDVMGNGFIGDTLSSGINADDTWTSKLADDQATEVKTEVNHLAGVFRSLITLIDDAIRNTPETDDANDSPGSPAPQ
;
A
#
# COMPACT_ATOMS: atom_id res chain seq x y z
N MET A 1 19.78 -26.41 -10.66
CA MET A 1 19.57 -24.94 -10.62
C MET A 1 18.21 -24.71 -10.01
N ALA A 2 18.10 -23.85 -9.00
CA ALA A 2 16.79 -23.48 -8.45
C ALA A 2 16.07 -22.56 -9.44
N ASN A 3 14.77 -22.77 -9.64
CA ASN A 3 13.96 -21.92 -10.52
C ASN A 3 13.46 -20.71 -9.74
N ALA A 4 13.30 -19.57 -10.40
CA ALA A 4 12.69 -18.41 -9.76
C ALA A 4 11.22 -18.70 -9.42
N ASN A 5 10.82 -18.41 -8.17
CA ASN A 5 9.47 -18.64 -7.72
C ASN A 5 8.51 -17.63 -8.37
N LYS A 6 7.56 -18.15 -9.16
CA LYS A 6 6.61 -17.30 -9.91
C LYS A 6 5.68 -16.48 -9.01
N LYS A 7 5.33 -17.01 -7.82
CA LYS A 7 4.51 -16.29 -6.84
C LYS A 7 5.29 -15.12 -6.25
N HIS A 8 6.57 -15.33 -5.89
CA HIS A 8 7.44 -14.25 -5.42
C HIS A 8 7.54 -13.13 -6.48
N GLN A 9 7.79 -13.48 -7.75
CA GLN A 9 7.84 -12.50 -8.84
C GLN A 9 6.52 -11.75 -9.04
N ALA A 10 5.38 -12.44 -8.94
CA ALA A 10 4.08 -11.80 -9.05
C ALA A 10 3.81 -10.81 -7.90
N LEU A 11 4.23 -11.15 -6.68
CA LEU A 11 4.11 -10.25 -5.53
C LEU A 11 4.97 -9.00 -5.66
N GLN A 12 6.18 -9.12 -6.19
CA GLN A 12 7.05 -7.97 -6.48
C GLN A 12 6.40 -7.01 -7.49
N ARG A 13 5.83 -7.54 -8.59
CA ARG A 13 5.10 -6.73 -9.58
C ARG A 13 3.85 -6.06 -8.99
N LEU A 14 3.12 -6.79 -8.14
CA LEU A 14 1.96 -6.24 -7.43
C LEU A 14 2.37 -5.09 -6.52
N LYS A 15 3.47 -5.23 -5.78
CA LYS A 15 4.03 -4.16 -4.94
C LYS A 15 4.36 -2.91 -5.76
N GLU A 16 5.03 -3.07 -6.90
CA GLU A 16 5.38 -1.96 -7.80
C GLU A 16 4.13 -1.22 -8.29
N GLU A 17 3.11 -1.94 -8.75
CA GLU A 17 1.86 -1.31 -9.21
C GLU A 17 1.10 -0.61 -8.08
N VAL A 18 1.01 -1.20 -6.90
CA VAL A 18 0.35 -0.58 -5.74
C VAL A 18 1.09 0.67 -5.29
N ASN A 19 2.44 0.63 -5.22
CA ASN A 19 3.24 1.81 -4.91
C ASN A 19 3.04 2.91 -5.95
N LYS A 20 3.08 2.57 -7.24
CA LYS A 20 2.85 3.53 -8.32
C LYS A 20 1.50 4.23 -8.17
N LYS A 21 0.42 3.48 -7.91
CA LYS A 21 -0.93 4.03 -7.75
C LYS A 21 -1.05 4.87 -6.50
N ASN A 22 -0.44 4.46 -5.39
CA ASN A 22 -0.44 5.25 -4.16
C ASN A 22 0.32 6.57 -4.33
N THR A 23 1.37 6.60 -5.15
CA THR A 23 2.07 7.84 -5.52
C THR A 23 1.23 8.71 -6.47
N GLU A 24 0.61 8.12 -7.50
CA GLU A 24 -0.28 8.83 -8.44
C GLU A 24 -1.48 9.48 -7.73
N LEU A 25 -2.02 8.81 -6.70
CA LEU A 25 -3.10 9.30 -5.85
C LEU A 25 -2.62 10.19 -4.69
N ALA A 26 -1.30 10.43 -4.58
CA ALA A 26 -0.67 11.17 -3.49
C ALA A 26 -1.00 10.65 -2.06
N PHE A 27 -1.38 9.38 -1.93
CA PHE A 27 -1.55 8.69 -0.64
C PHE A 27 -0.21 8.36 0.04
N VAL A 28 0.85 8.29 -0.76
CA VAL A 28 2.23 8.20 -0.29
C VAL A 28 3.00 9.35 -0.94
N ASP A 29 3.42 10.32 -0.13
CA ASP A 29 4.43 11.29 -0.53
C ASP A 29 5.76 10.57 -0.78
N VAL A 30 6.57 11.07 -1.72
CA VAL A 30 7.92 10.58 -2.04
C VAL A 30 8.82 10.57 -0.79
N MET A 31 8.57 11.47 0.17
CA MET A 31 9.25 11.49 1.47
C MET A 31 8.49 10.76 2.60
N GLY A 32 7.32 10.20 2.34
CA GLY A 32 6.53 9.42 3.30
C GLY A 32 5.80 10.23 4.38
N ASN A 33 5.89 11.56 4.32
CA ASN A 33 5.51 12.47 5.42
C ASN A 33 4.20 13.24 5.18
N GLY A 34 3.75 13.36 3.93
CA GLY A 34 2.52 14.08 3.59
C GLY A 34 1.25 13.24 3.79
N PHE A 35 0.29 13.79 4.53
CA PHE A 35 -1.09 13.30 4.60
C PHE A 35 -1.94 14.11 3.61
N ILE A 36 -2.39 13.50 2.51
CA ILE A 36 -3.20 14.18 1.48
C ILE A 36 -4.47 14.84 2.03
N GLY A 37 -5.03 14.34 3.13
CA GLY A 37 -6.17 14.95 3.80
C GLY A 37 -5.86 16.35 4.31
N ASP A 38 -4.62 16.66 4.68
CA ASP A 38 -4.21 18.01 5.09
C ASP A 38 -4.25 18.98 3.90
N THR A 39 -3.71 18.58 2.76
CA THR A 39 -3.71 19.39 1.53
C THR A 39 -5.13 19.65 1.00
N LEU A 40 -6.01 18.64 1.04
CA LEU A 40 -7.37 18.79 0.54
C LEU A 40 -8.25 19.59 1.51
N SER A 41 -8.10 19.37 2.81
CA SER A 41 -8.87 20.10 3.83
C SER A 41 -8.49 21.57 3.94
N SER A 42 -7.23 21.94 3.67
CA SER A 42 -6.80 23.35 3.74
C SER A 42 -7.51 24.26 2.74
N GLY A 43 -8.02 23.72 1.62
CA GLY A 43 -8.80 24.49 0.65
C GLY A 43 -10.27 24.71 1.03
N ILE A 44 -10.78 24.04 2.07
CA ILE A 44 -12.19 24.14 2.46
C ILE A 44 -12.42 25.39 3.32
N ASN A 45 -11.52 25.66 4.26
CA ASN A 45 -11.56 26.81 5.16
C ASN A 45 -10.39 27.76 4.89
N ALA A 46 -10.15 28.08 3.62
CA ALA A 46 -9.15 29.07 3.24
C ALA A 46 -9.76 30.48 3.34
N ASP A 47 -8.90 31.49 3.51
CA ASP A 47 -9.34 32.88 3.63
C ASP A 47 -10.06 33.39 2.37
N ASP A 48 -9.81 32.77 1.21
CA ASP A 48 -10.44 33.06 -0.08
C ASP A 48 -11.65 32.15 -0.39
N THR A 49 -12.03 31.26 0.53
CA THR A 49 -13.24 30.42 0.45
C THR A 49 -14.25 30.77 1.55
N TRP A 50 -15.25 29.91 1.78
CA TRP A 50 -16.23 30.13 2.85
C TRP A 50 -15.60 29.89 4.22
N THR A 51 -15.40 30.96 4.99
CA THR A 51 -14.94 30.88 6.38
C THR A 51 -16.14 30.85 7.33
N SER A 52 -16.41 29.68 7.92
CA SER A 52 -17.51 29.49 8.87
C SER A 52 -17.28 28.25 9.73
N LYS A 53 -17.99 28.13 10.86
CA LYS A 53 -17.98 26.88 11.65
C LYS A 53 -18.34 25.65 10.81
N LEU A 54 -19.26 25.79 9.84
CA LEU A 54 -19.59 24.70 8.92
C LEU A 54 -18.38 24.32 8.05
N ALA A 55 -17.60 25.29 7.60
CA ALA A 55 -16.39 25.04 6.82
C ALA A 55 -15.28 24.39 7.67
N ASP A 56 -15.13 24.79 8.94
CA ASP A 56 -14.22 24.13 9.88
C ASP A 56 -14.57 22.64 10.07
N ASP A 57 -15.86 22.37 10.29
CA ASP A 57 -16.37 21.02 10.52
C ASP A 57 -16.18 20.16 9.25
N GLN A 58 -16.45 20.71 8.06
CA GLN A 58 -16.22 20.02 6.77
C GLN A 58 -14.73 19.80 6.47
N ALA A 59 -13.85 20.75 6.77
CA ALA A 59 -12.41 20.58 6.63
C ALA A 59 -11.89 19.44 7.51
N THR A 60 -12.39 19.35 8.74
CA THR A 60 -12.03 18.30 9.70
C THR A 60 -12.51 16.92 9.23
N GLU A 61 -13.74 16.84 8.72
CA GLU A 61 -14.33 15.62 8.17
C GLU A 61 -13.50 15.11 6.98
N VAL A 62 -13.27 15.96 5.97
CA VAL A 62 -12.47 15.62 4.78
C VAL A 62 -11.06 15.18 5.15
N LYS A 63 -10.39 15.91 6.06
CA LYS A 63 -9.08 15.52 6.56
C LYS A 63 -9.10 14.11 7.14
N THR A 64 -10.07 13.83 8.00
CA THR A 64 -10.18 12.55 8.71
C THR A 64 -10.43 11.39 7.73
N GLU A 65 -11.40 11.53 6.84
CA GLU A 65 -11.78 10.47 5.90
C GLU A 65 -10.69 10.19 4.88
N VAL A 66 -10.08 11.24 4.30
CA VAL A 66 -9.00 11.08 3.33
C VAL A 66 -7.77 10.45 3.98
N ASN A 67 -7.43 10.84 5.21
CA ASN A 67 -6.30 10.23 5.92
C ASN A 67 -6.57 8.77 6.30
N HIS A 68 -7.81 8.44 6.65
CA HIS A 68 -8.21 7.06 6.87
C HIS A 68 -8.07 6.23 5.58
N LEU A 69 -8.55 6.74 4.44
CA LEU A 69 -8.41 6.08 3.14
C LEU A 69 -6.93 5.87 2.77
N ALA A 70 -6.10 6.89 2.93
CA ALA A 70 -4.66 6.78 2.70
C ALA A 70 -4.02 5.71 3.61
N GLY A 71 -4.46 5.61 4.87
CA GLY A 71 -4.04 4.57 5.81
C GLY A 71 -4.36 3.16 5.34
N VAL A 72 -5.55 2.94 4.75
CA VAL A 72 -5.94 1.64 4.16
C VAL A 72 -4.99 1.23 3.03
N PHE A 73 -4.68 2.15 2.11
CA PHE A 73 -3.79 1.87 0.98
C PHE A 73 -2.32 1.67 1.40
N ARG A 74 -1.85 2.37 2.44
CA ARG A 74 -0.52 2.13 3.04
C ARG A 74 -0.46 0.76 3.73
N SER A 75 -1.54 0.34 4.37
CA SER A 75 -1.64 -0.98 5.00
C SER A 75 -1.59 -2.11 3.96
N LEU A 76 -2.15 -1.90 2.77
CA LEU A 76 -2.04 -2.86 1.66
C LEU A 76 -0.58 -3.11 1.23
N ILE A 77 0.26 -2.07 1.18
CA ILE A 77 1.69 -2.23 0.89
C ILE A 77 2.36 -3.11 1.96
N THR A 78 2.04 -2.89 3.24
CA THR A 78 2.59 -3.68 4.35
C THR A 78 2.22 -5.16 4.23
N LEU A 79 0.97 -5.45 3.87
CA LEU A 79 0.49 -6.82 3.65
C LEU A 79 1.21 -7.51 2.47
N ILE A 80 1.48 -6.76 1.39
CA ILE A 80 2.23 -7.28 0.24
C ILE A 80 3.69 -7.54 0.65
N ASP A 81 4.32 -6.64 1.40
CA ASP A 81 5.67 -6.82 1.91
C ASP A 81 5.80 -8.05 2.82
N ASP A 82 4.82 -8.27 3.70
CA ASP A 82 4.74 -9.48 4.51
C ASP A 82 4.59 -10.74 3.64
N ALA A 83 3.76 -10.69 2.60
CA ALA A 83 3.59 -11.82 1.68
C ALA A 83 4.88 -12.13 0.90
N ILE A 84 5.63 -11.12 0.47
CA ILE A 84 6.94 -11.26 -0.19
C ILE A 84 7.94 -11.90 0.78
N ARG A 85 8.06 -11.37 2.01
CA ARG A 85 8.97 -11.89 3.04
C ARG A 85 8.69 -13.36 3.38
N ASN A 86 7.43 -13.78 3.31
CA ASN A 86 6.99 -15.15 3.58
C ASN A 86 6.95 -16.05 2.34
N THR A 87 7.34 -15.57 1.16
CA THR A 87 7.38 -16.36 -0.08
C THR A 87 8.82 -16.54 -0.53
N PRO A 88 9.35 -17.79 -0.60
CA PRO A 88 10.70 -18.06 -1.07
C PRO A 88 10.98 -17.46 -2.45
N GLU A 89 12.20 -16.94 -2.66
CA GLU A 89 12.61 -16.36 -3.94
C GLU A 89 12.78 -17.43 -5.03
N THR A 90 13.10 -18.66 -4.64
CA THR A 90 13.34 -19.78 -5.54
C THR A 90 12.52 -21.01 -5.15
N ASP A 91 12.11 -21.77 -6.16
CA ASP A 91 11.57 -23.11 -6.01
C ASP A 91 12.75 -24.07 -5.87
N ASP A 92 13.06 -24.48 -4.63
CA ASP A 92 14.07 -25.52 -4.41
C ASP A 92 13.51 -26.87 -4.89
N ALA A 93 14.15 -27.45 -5.91
CA ALA A 93 13.77 -28.73 -6.50
C ALA A 93 14.01 -29.95 -5.59
N ASN A 94 14.31 -29.76 -4.30
CA ASN A 94 14.68 -30.83 -3.37
C ASN A 94 13.56 -31.27 -2.42
N ASP A 95 12.35 -30.72 -2.54
CA ASP A 95 11.13 -31.34 -2.02
C ASP A 95 10.70 -32.51 -2.92
N SER A 96 11.57 -33.52 -3.05
CA SER A 96 11.13 -34.83 -3.53
C SER A 96 10.60 -35.58 -2.32
N PRO A 97 9.30 -35.94 -2.24
CA PRO A 97 8.87 -36.95 -1.29
C PRO A 97 9.46 -38.26 -1.79
N GLY A 98 10.66 -38.58 -1.30
CA GLY A 98 11.24 -39.91 -1.41
C GLY A 98 10.34 -40.89 -0.66
N SER A 99 9.28 -41.37 -1.32
CA SER A 99 8.63 -42.62 -0.93
C SER A 99 9.53 -43.75 -1.41
N PRO A 100 10.12 -44.56 -0.52
CA PRO A 100 10.76 -45.79 -0.93
C PRO A 100 9.67 -46.71 -1.48
N ALA A 101 9.89 -47.27 -2.67
CA ALA A 101 9.01 -48.28 -3.24
C ALA A 101 8.95 -49.50 -2.30
N PRO A 102 7.77 -50.03 -1.97
CA PRO A 102 7.67 -51.28 -1.21
C PRO A 102 8.21 -52.45 -2.05
N GLN A 103 9.03 -53.30 -1.41
CA GLN A 103 9.54 -54.54 -1.99
C GLN A 103 8.45 -55.60 -2.13
#